data_AF-A0A5K1HYE5-F1
#
_entry.id   AF-A0A5K1HYE5-F1
#
_cell.length_a   1.000
_cell.length_b   1.000
_cell.length_c   1.000
_cell.angle_alpha   90.00
_cell.angle_beta   90.00
_cell.angle_gamma   90.00
#
_symmetry.space_group_name_H-M   'P 1'
#
loop_
_entity.id
_entity.type
_entity.pdbx_description
1 polymer ?
#
loop_
_entity_poly.entity_id
_entity_poly.type
_entity_poly.pdbx_seq_one_letter_code
_entity_poly.pdbx_strand_id
1 'polypeptide(L)'
;LYGPGIWVSDPYGLTGKVQPVSPSWGAEGFDPFVPGGIASHHIAAGTLGILAGLFHLSVRPPQRLYKALRMGNIETVLSSSIAAVFFAAFVVAGTMWYGSATTPIELFGPTRYQWDQGYFQQEIYRRVNAGLAENLSLSESWSKIPDKLAFYDYIGNNPAKGGLFRAGSMDNGDGIAVGWLGHPVFRDKEGHELFVRRMPTFFETFPVVLVDGDGIVRADVPFRRAESKYSVEQVGVTVEFYGGELDGVSYNDPATVKNMLDVPNW
;
A
#
# COMPACT_ATOMS: atom_id res chain seq x y z
N LEU A 1 14.14 26.21 -5.80
CA LEU A 1 14.05 27.56 -6.41
C LEU A 1 14.43 27.53 -7.89
N TYR A 2 15.59 26.97 -8.25
CA TYR A 2 16.01 26.76 -9.64
C TYR A 2 16.12 25.25 -9.92
N GLY A 3 15.09 24.67 -10.54
CA GLY A 3 14.93 23.23 -10.75
C GLY A 3 13.46 22.81 -10.75
N PRO A 4 13.14 21.56 -11.16
CA PRO A 4 11.75 21.12 -11.36
C PRO A 4 10.97 20.87 -10.06
N GLY A 5 11.66 20.69 -8.93
CA GLY A 5 11.04 20.22 -7.69
C GLY A 5 11.14 18.70 -7.55
N ILE A 6 10.26 18.10 -6.76
CA ILE A 6 10.22 16.65 -6.50
C ILE A 6 8.79 16.11 -6.63
N TRP A 7 8.64 14.80 -6.77
CA TRP A 7 7.32 14.16 -6.75
C TRP A 7 6.65 14.31 -5.38
N VAL A 8 5.38 14.70 -5.37
CA VAL A 8 4.54 14.74 -4.18
C VAL A 8 3.13 14.29 -4.59
N SER A 9 2.40 13.67 -3.67
CA SER A 9 1.03 13.21 -3.90
C SER A 9 0.12 13.48 -2.70
N ASP A 10 -1.17 13.26 -2.89
CA ASP A 10 -2.14 13.15 -1.81
C ASP A 10 -1.94 11.84 -1.00
N PRO A 11 -2.56 11.71 0.19
CA PRO A 11 -2.39 10.55 1.07
C PRO A 11 -2.76 9.20 0.46
N TYR A 12 -3.51 9.18 -0.64
CA TYR A 12 -3.98 7.96 -1.31
C TYR A 12 -3.35 7.76 -2.70
N GLY A 13 -2.36 8.57 -3.08
CA GLY A 13 -1.61 8.38 -4.34
C GLY A 13 -2.45 8.57 -5.60
N LEU A 14 -3.44 9.45 -5.57
CA LEU A 14 -4.35 9.64 -6.71
C LEU A 14 -3.91 10.78 -7.64
N THR A 15 -3.24 11.79 -7.09
CA THR A 15 -2.98 13.08 -7.76
C THR A 15 -1.50 13.48 -7.77
N GLY A 16 -0.61 12.50 -7.82
CA GLY A 16 0.83 12.73 -7.78
C GLY A 16 1.35 13.54 -8.95
N LYS A 17 2.28 14.45 -8.65
CA LYS A 17 2.98 15.28 -9.64
C LYS A 17 4.28 15.83 -9.09
N VAL A 18 5.15 16.26 -10.00
CA VAL A 18 6.35 17.02 -9.62
C VAL A 18 5.96 18.45 -9.24
N GLN A 19 6.42 18.91 -8.08
CA GLN A 19 6.16 20.27 -7.61
C GLN A 19 7.33 20.84 -6.79
N PRO A 20 7.49 22.17 -6.74
CA PRO A 20 8.40 22.80 -5.81
C PRO A 20 7.94 22.55 -4.37
N VAL A 21 8.91 22.32 -3.47
CA VAL A 21 8.66 22.07 -2.04
C VAL A 21 9.38 23.13 -1.22
N SER A 22 8.65 23.77 -0.31
CA SER A 22 9.22 24.70 0.66
C SER A 22 9.77 23.93 1.88
N PRO A 23 10.90 24.36 2.47
CA PRO A 23 11.47 23.68 3.63
C PRO A 23 10.58 23.83 4.88
N SER A 24 10.42 22.75 5.63
CA SER A 24 9.78 22.74 6.95
C SER A 24 10.85 22.78 8.03
N TRP A 25 10.82 23.80 8.89
CA TRP A 25 11.85 24.03 9.91
C TRP A 25 11.39 23.66 11.33
N GLY A 26 10.10 23.41 11.54
CA GLY A 26 9.59 22.93 12.81
C GLY A 26 9.81 21.43 13.00
N ALA A 27 9.21 20.88 14.05
CA ALA A 27 9.30 19.45 14.37
C ALA A 27 8.70 18.56 13.27
N GLU A 28 7.74 19.06 12.51
CA GLU A 28 7.14 18.38 11.36
C GLU A 28 8.15 18.09 10.24
N GLY A 29 9.28 18.80 10.17
CA GLY A 29 10.35 18.49 9.23
C GLY A 29 11.04 17.14 9.49
N PHE A 30 10.82 16.52 10.65
CA PHE A 30 11.32 15.18 10.98
C PHE A 30 10.29 14.07 10.72
N ASP A 31 9.06 14.42 10.34
CA ASP A 31 8.07 13.45 9.89
C ASP A 31 8.49 12.89 8.52
N PRO A 32 8.71 11.58 8.36
CA PRO A 32 9.14 10.98 7.10
C PRO A 32 8.13 11.15 5.96
N PHE A 33 6.89 11.57 6.25
CA PHE A 33 5.83 11.81 5.26
C PHE A 33 5.62 13.29 4.92
N VAL A 34 6.36 14.22 5.54
CA VAL A 34 6.31 15.66 5.21
C VAL A 34 7.45 16.01 4.24
N PRO A 35 7.17 16.29 2.95
CA PRO A 35 8.23 16.53 1.96
C PRO A 35 9.12 17.74 2.28
N GLY A 36 8.58 18.73 3.01
CA GLY A 36 9.33 19.92 3.43
C GLY A 36 10.55 19.58 4.30
N GLY A 37 10.51 18.47 5.03
CA GLY A 37 11.63 17.94 5.80
C GLY A 37 12.83 17.56 4.94
N ILE A 38 12.59 17.11 3.71
CA ILE A 38 13.66 16.74 2.76
C ILE A 38 14.44 18.00 2.37
N ALA A 39 13.75 19.08 2.03
CA ALA A 39 14.38 20.33 1.64
C ALA A 39 15.17 20.95 2.81
N SER A 40 14.58 21.01 4.01
CA SER A 40 15.27 21.55 5.19
C SER A 40 16.48 20.69 5.59
N HIS A 41 16.37 19.35 5.51
CA HIS A 41 17.49 18.43 5.70
C HIS A 41 18.67 18.75 4.77
N HIS A 42 18.43 18.85 3.46
CA HIS A 42 19.51 19.11 2.48
C HIS A 42 20.17 20.47 2.69
N ILE A 43 19.39 21.51 2.99
CA ILE A 43 19.93 22.86 3.25
C ILE A 43 20.81 22.85 4.51
N ALA A 44 20.30 22.31 5.62
CA ALA A 44 21.00 22.30 6.89
C ALA A 44 22.25 21.40 6.84
N ALA A 45 22.11 20.16 6.36
CA ALA A 45 23.22 19.21 6.25
C ALA A 45 24.28 19.68 5.25
N GLY A 46 23.87 20.28 4.12
CA GLY A 46 24.80 20.85 3.15
C GLY A 46 25.63 22.00 3.74
N THR A 47 24.98 22.91 4.46
CA THR A 47 25.67 24.02 5.14
C THR A 47 26.66 23.50 6.18
N LEU A 48 26.26 22.53 7.01
CA LEU A 48 27.13 21.90 7.99
C LEU A 48 28.30 21.17 7.32
N GLY A 49 28.07 20.49 6.19
CA GLY A 49 29.09 19.80 5.42
C GLY A 49 30.20 20.73 4.90
N ILE A 50 29.85 21.94 4.44
CA ILE A 50 30.84 22.95 4.03
C ILE A 50 31.70 23.38 5.21
N LEU A 51 31.07 23.70 6.35
CA LEU A 51 31.79 24.12 7.55
C LEU A 51 32.71 23.01 8.10
N ALA A 52 32.22 21.78 8.15
CA ALA A 52 33.00 20.62 8.57
C ALA A 52 34.15 20.33 7.60
N GLY A 53 33.93 20.47 6.30
CA GLY A 53 34.97 20.34 5.27
C GLY A 53 36.09 21.36 5.45
N LEU A 54 35.74 22.64 5.64
CA LEU A 54 36.71 23.72 5.91
C LEU A 54 37.50 23.45 7.20
N PHE A 55 36.83 22.97 8.26
CA PHE A 55 37.48 22.57 9.49
C PHE A 55 38.51 21.46 9.24
N HIS A 56 38.13 20.39 8.53
CA HIS A 56 39.03 19.26 8.24
C HIS A 56 40.18 19.60 7.29
N LEU A 57 40.04 20.64 6.45
CA LEU A 57 41.15 21.20 5.66
C LEU A 57 42.10 22.05 6.51
N SER A 58 41.57 22.76 7.50
CA SER A 58 42.32 23.75 8.28
C SER A 58 43.02 23.13 9.50
N VAL A 59 42.54 22.00 10.01
CA VAL A 59 42.98 21.42 11.29
C VAL A 59 43.52 20.01 11.11
N ARG A 60 44.75 19.76 11.57
CA ARG A 60 45.34 18.41 11.58
C ARG A 60 44.73 17.54 12.70
N PRO A 61 44.61 16.22 12.50
CA PRO A 61 44.07 15.33 13.52
C PRO A 61 44.89 15.34 14.82
N PRO A 62 44.25 15.28 16.00
CA PRO A 62 44.95 15.07 17.27
C PRO A 62 45.77 13.77 17.25
N GLN A 63 46.98 13.81 17.83
CA GLN A 63 47.91 12.67 17.82
C GLN A 63 47.28 11.37 18.37
N ARG A 64 46.46 11.48 19.43
CA ARG A 64 45.76 10.33 20.02
C ARG A 64 44.82 9.66 19.03
N LEU A 65 44.00 10.43 18.32
CA LEU A 65 43.07 9.91 17.31
C LEU A 65 43.81 9.34 16.11
N TYR A 66 44.86 10.03 15.63
CA TYR A 66 45.67 9.56 14.51
C TYR A 66 46.24 8.17 14.75
N LYS A 67 46.77 7.92 15.96
CA LYS A 67 47.31 6.61 16.35
C LYS A 67 46.21 5.58 16.60
N ALA A 68 45.16 5.95 17.35
CA ALA A 68 44.08 5.04 17.71
C ALA A 68 43.34 4.50 16.47
N LEU A 69 43.03 5.38 15.52
CA LEU A 69 42.33 5.04 14.29
C LEU A 69 43.27 4.70 13.13
N ARG A 70 44.58 4.56 13.37
CA ARG A 70 45.56 4.18 12.34
C ARG A 70 45.45 5.00 11.05
N MET A 71 45.30 6.33 11.16
CA MET A 71 44.97 7.22 10.04
C MET A 71 46.05 7.31 8.93
N GLY A 72 47.19 6.65 9.08
CA GLY A 72 48.18 6.47 8.02
C GLY A 72 47.95 5.24 7.13
N ASN A 73 47.04 4.33 7.52
CA ASN A 73 46.65 3.16 6.71
C ASN A 73 45.32 3.45 6.01
N ILE A 74 45.29 3.30 4.68
CA ILE A 74 44.09 3.54 3.88
C ILE A 74 42.94 2.57 4.22
N GLU A 75 43.24 1.36 4.69
CA GLU A 75 42.21 0.38 5.05
C GLU A 75 41.32 0.86 6.20
N THR A 76 41.78 1.78 7.05
CA THR A 76 40.90 2.36 8.08
C THR A 76 39.77 3.19 7.46
N VAL A 77 40.04 3.87 6.34
CA VAL A 77 39.03 4.63 5.60
C VAL A 77 38.06 3.67 4.93
N LEU A 78 38.57 2.58 4.34
CA LEU A 78 37.72 1.52 3.78
C LEU A 78 36.76 0.96 4.84
N SER A 79 37.28 0.60 6.02
CA SER A 79 36.49 0.06 7.12
C SER A 79 35.37 1.02 7.57
N SER A 80 35.70 2.29 7.82
CA SER A 80 34.70 3.29 8.23
C SER A 80 33.69 3.59 7.12
N SER A 81 34.11 3.60 5.85
CA SER A 81 33.24 3.87 4.71
C SER A 81 32.25 2.73 4.47
N ILE A 82 32.67 1.47 4.61
CA ILE A 82 31.76 0.32 4.54
C ILE A 82 30.67 0.44 5.61
N ALA A 83 31.04 0.81 6.83
CA ALA A 83 30.06 1.00 7.91
C ALA A 83 29.04 2.11 7.58
N ALA A 84 29.50 3.25 7.03
CA ALA A 84 28.62 4.34 6.62
C ALA A 84 27.70 3.96 5.45
N VAL A 85 28.21 3.23 4.45
CA VAL A 85 27.42 2.76 3.30
C VAL A 85 26.38 1.73 3.74
N PHE A 86 26.75 0.78 4.60
CA PHE A 86 25.82 -0.18 5.18
C PHE A 86 24.72 0.54 5.95
N PHE A 87 25.06 1.51 6.81
CA PHE A 87 24.06 2.32 7.51
C PHE A 87 23.06 2.97 6.54
N ALA A 88 23.54 3.62 5.48
CA ALA A 88 22.69 4.22 4.46
C ALA A 88 21.78 3.18 3.76
N ALA A 89 22.31 2.00 3.45
CA ALA A 89 21.57 0.91 2.83
C ALA A 89 20.39 0.43 3.71
N PHE A 90 20.59 0.32 5.02
CA PHE A 90 19.51 -0.05 5.96
C PHE A 90 18.44 1.03 6.07
N VAL A 91 18.84 2.30 6.06
CA VAL A 91 17.88 3.42 6.09
C VAL A 91 17.00 3.38 4.84
N VAL A 92 17.58 3.27 3.64
CA VAL A 92 16.78 3.25 2.40
C VAL A 92 15.93 1.99 2.24
N ALA A 93 16.41 0.83 2.74
CA ALA A 93 15.60 -0.38 2.79
C ALA A 93 14.37 -0.21 3.70
N GLY A 94 14.56 0.42 4.86
CA GLY A 94 13.47 0.76 5.77
C GLY A 94 12.47 1.72 5.14
N THR A 95 12.92 2.86 4.62
CA THR A 95 12.01 3.86 4.03
C THR A 95 11.25 3.32 2.81
N MET A 96 11.86 2.43 2.02
CA MET A 96 11.18 1.76 0.92
C MET A 96 10.07 0.83 1.41
N TRP A 97 10.34 0.04 2.44
CA TRP A 97 9.40 -0.96 2.93
C TRP A 97 8.23 -0.36 3.74
N TYR A 98 8.51 0.66 4.55
CA TYR A 98 7.50 1.33 5.38
C TYR A 98 6.79 2.50 4.68
N GLY A 99 7.38 3.03 3.61
CA GLY A 99 6.91 4.24 2.96
C GLY A 99 7.49 5.52 3.58
N SER A 100 7.60 6.56 2.75
CA SER A 100 8.08 7.89 3.10
C SER A 100 7.70 8.87 1.97
N ALA A 101 7.90 10.16 2.19
CA ALA A 101 7.77 11.18 1.15
C ALA A 101 8.70 10.96 -0.06
N THR A 102 9.78 10.19 0.10
CA THR A 102 10.72 9.86 -1.00
C THR A 102 10.40 8.57 -1.74
N THR A 103 9.46 7.76 -1.25
CA THR A 103 9.08 6.47 -1.83
C THR A 103 7.56 6.43 -2.09
N PRO A 104 7.06 7.31 -2.97
CA PRO A 104 5.63 7.45 -3.23
C PRO A 104 5.03 6.22 -3.92
N ILE A 105 3.82 5.85 -3.51
CA ILE A 105 3.14 4.63 -3.99
C ILE A 105 2.80 4.64 -5.49
N GLU A 106 2.71 5.82 -6.09
CA GLU A 106 2.49 5.95 -7.54
C GLU A 106 3.72 5.58 -8.37
N LEU A 107 4.91 5.59 -7.76
CA LEU A 107 6.16 5.24 -8.43
C LEU A 107 6.67 3.86 -8.03
N PHE A 108 6.32 3.39 -6.81
CA PHE A 108 6.85 2.15 -6.25
C PHE A 108 5.78 1.10 -5.89
N GLY A 109 4.50 1.41 -6.05
CA GLY A 109 3.40 0.58 -5.57
C GLY A 109 3.04 0.81 -4.10
N PRO A 110 1.89 0.30 -3.63
CA PRO A 110 1.48 0.42 -2.23
C PRO A 110 2.37 -0.43 -1.31
N THR A 111 2.26 -0.20 0.01
CA THR A 111 2.96 -1.00 1.02
C THR A 111 2.07 -2.12 1.55
N ARG A 112 2.68 -3.17 2.09
CA ARG A 112 1.92 -4.25 2.76
C ARG A 112 1.07 -3.76 3.93
N TYR A 113 1.51 -2.69 4.61
CA TYR A 113 0.83 -2.17 5.79
C TYR A 113 -0.51 -1.54 5.45
N GLN A 114 -0.62 -0.97 4.25
CA GLN A 114 -1.88 -0.44 3.73
C GLN A 114 -2.92 -1.56 3.52
N TRP A 115 -2.49 -2.74 3.04
CA TRP A 115 -3.37 -3.91 2.96
C TRP A 115 -3.72 -4.44 4.35
N ASP A 116 -2.72 -4.66 5.22
CA ASP A 116 -2.90 -5.28 6.53
C ASP A 116 -3.87 -4.48 7.43
N GLN A 117 -3.92 -3.15 7.25
CA GLN A 117 -4.79 -2.24 8.00
C GLN A 117 -6.09 -1.87 7.26
N GLY A 118 -6.28 -2.33 6.02
CA GLY A 118 -7.43 -1.93 5.19
C GLY A 118 -7.46 -0.43 4.87
N TYR A 119 -6.30 0.20 4.66
CA TYR A 119 -6.14 1.64 4.48
C TYR A 119 -7.00 2.20 3.33
N PHE A 120 -6.89 1.60 2.14
CA PHE A 120 -7.67 2.02 0.97
C PHE A 120 -9.14 1.63 1.10
N GLN A 121 -9.42 0.43 1.61
CA GLN A 121 -10.78 -0.03 1.92
C GLN A 121 -11.53 1.00 2.79
N GLN A 122 -10.91 1.47 3.88
CA GLN A 122 -11.51 2.46 4.78
C GLN A 122 -11.83 3.78 4.05
N GLU A 123 -10.92 4.28 3.21
CA GLU A 123 -11.17 5.50 2.43
C GLU A 123 -12.29 5.32 1.41
N ILE A 124 -12.34 4.16 0.74
CA ILE A 124 -13.41 3.81 -0.20
C ILE A 124 -14.75 3.85 0.54
N TYR A 125 -14.89 3.12 1.65
CA TYR A 125 -16.14 3.14 2.43
C TYR A 125 -16.48 4.53 2.96
N ARG A 126 -15.48 5.33 3.37
CA ARG A 126 -15.70 6.72 3.79
C ARG A 126 -16.31 7.55 2.65
N ARG A 127 -15.82 7.42 1.42
CA ARG A 127 -16.34 8.12 0.24
C ARG A 127 -17.74 7.64 -0.15
N VAL A 128 -17.96 6.32 -0.16
CA VAL A 128 -19.29 5.74 -0.45
C VAL A 128 -20.31 6.20 0.58
N ASN A 129 -19.99 6.12 1.88
CA ASN A 129 -20.89 6.57 2.94
C ASN A 129 -21.19 8.07 2.88
N ALA A 130 -20.22 8.90 2.47
CA ALA A 130 -20.47 10.32 2.23
C ALA A 130 -21.46 10.53 1.06
N GLY A 131 -21.31 9.77 -0.03
CA GLY A 131 -22.26 9.80 -1.15
C GLY A 131 -23.67 9.39 -0.74
N LEU A 132 -23.79 8.32 0.04
CA LEU A 132 -25.09 7.87 0.58
C LEU A 132 -25.71 8.92 1.51
N ALA A 133 -24.92 9.61 2.34
CA ALA A 133 -25.38 10.70 3.18
C ALA A 133 -25.87 11.93 2.39
N GLU A 134 -25.37 12.11 1.16
CA GLU A 134 -25.84 13.09 0.19
C GLU A 134 -27.08 12.61 -0.61
N ASN A 135 -27.70 11.50 -0.22
CA ASN A 135 -28.84 10.85 -0.89
C ASN A 135 -28.54 10.32 -2.30
N LEU A 136 -27.28 10.00 -2.60
CA LEU A 136 -26.96 9.23 -3.80
C LEU A 136 -27.40 7.78 -3.61
N SER A 137 -27.76 7.12 -4.69
CA SER A 137 -27.95 5.67 -4.69
C SER A 137 -26.61 4.93 -4.45
N LEU A 138 -26.70 3.64 -4.17
CA LEU A 138 -25.52 2.79 -3.98
C LEU A 138 -24.67 2.70 -5.26
N SER A 139 -25.32 2.49 -6.41
CA SER A 139 -24.67 2.52 -7.74
C SER A 139 -23.97 3.86 -8.01
N GLU A 140 -24.64 5.00 -7.76
CA GLU A 140 -24.01 6.33 -7.96
C GLU A 140 -22.82 6.56 -7.02
N SER A 141 -22.93 6.10 -5.77
CA SER A 141 -21.87 6.26 -4.77
C SER A 141 -20.63 5.44 -5.14
N TRP A 142 -20.80 4.18 -5.55
CA TRP A 142 -19.71 3.34 -6.01
C TRP A 142 -19.14 3.79 -7.36
N SER A 143 -19.97 4.30 -8.27
CA SER A 143 -19.53 4.85 -9.56
C SER A 143 -18.65 6.10 -9.43
N LYS A 144 -18.67 6.77 -8.27
CA LYS A 144 -17.78 7.92 -7.97
C LYS A 144 -16.41 7.49 -7.44
N ILE A 145 -16.19 6.22 -7.14
CA ILE A 145 -14.90 5.72 -6.68
C ILE A 145 -13.94 5.64 -7.87
N PRO A 146 -12.75 6.28 -7.82
CA PRO A 146 -11.79 6.16 -8.90
C PRO A 146 -11.25 4.73 -9.00
N ASP A 147 -11.17 4.19 -10.22
CA ASP A 147 -10.58 2.87 -10.49
C ASP A 147 -9.18 2.72 -9.90
N LYS A 148 -8.37 3.80 -9.95
CA LYS A 148 -7.02 3.81 -9.34
C LYS A 148 -7.06 3.56 -7.83
N LEU A 149 -8.07 4.08 -7.13
CA LEU A 149 -8.24 3.85 -5.69
C LEU A 149 -8.71 2.42 -5.41
N ALA A 150 -9.67 1.92 -6.20
CA ALA A 150 -10.12 0.53 -6.09
C ALA A 150 -8.97 -0.45 -6.36
N PHE A 151 -8.13 -0.17 -7.36
CA PHE A 151 -6.98 -0.99 -7.70
C PHE A 151 -5.90 -0.99 -6.61
N TYR A 152 -5.73 0.09 -5.84
CA TYR A 152 -4.86 0.04 -4.66
C TYR A 152 -5.38 -0.88 -3.55
N ASP A 153 -6.69 -1.14 -3.49
CA ASP A 153 -7.32 -2.04 -2.53
C ASP A 153 -7.40 -3.51 -3.00
N TYR A 154 -6.48 -3.89 -3.89
CA TYR A 154 -6.32 -5.25 -4.43
C TYR A 154 -5.04 -5.91 -3.89
N ILE A 155 -5.14 -7.16 -3.43
CA ILE A 155 -4.01 -7.85 -2.78
C ILE A 155 -2.87 -8.18 -3.76
N GLY A 156 -3.13 -8.31 -5.07
CA GLY A 156 -2.06 -8.53 -6.05
C GLY A 156 -1.06 -7.37 -6.10
N ASN A 157 -1.49 -6.17 -5.71
CA ASN A 157 -0.62 -5.00 -5.58
C ASN A 157 0.18 -4.96 -4.26
N ASN A 158 -0.05 -5.89 -3.33
CA ASN A 158 0.70 -5.97 -2.09
C ASN A 158 2.12 -6.55 -2.33
N PRO A 159 3.20 -5.80 -2.04
CA PRO A 159 4.57 -6.24 -2.32
C PRO A 159 5.01 -7.47 -1.50
N ALA A 160 4.24 -7.86 -0.49
CA ALA A 160 4.48 -9.04 0.33
C ALA A 160 3.81 -10.33 -0.20
N LYS A 161 3.36 -10.36 -1.46
CA LYS A 161 2.77 -11.54 -2.13
C LYS A 161 3.65 -12.16 -3.23
N GLY A 162 4.88 -11.67 -3.38
CA GLY A 162 5.84 -12.21 -4.34
C GLY A 162 6.42 -13.58 -3.96
N GLY A 163 7.42 -14.01 -4.73
CA GLY A 163 8.23 -15.19 -4.40
C GLY A 163 9.64 -15.02 -4.95
N LEU A 164 10.66 -15.50 -4.23
CA LEU A 164 12.07 -15.24 -4.56
C LEU A 164 12.46 -15.56 -6.01
N PHE A 165 11.85 -16.58 -6.60
CA PHE A 165 12.12 -17.04 -7.96
C PHE A 165 10.98 -16.78 -8.95
N ARG A 166 9.95 -16.03 -8.55
CA ARG A 166 8.90 -15.54 -9.46
C ARG A 166 9.41 -14.24 -10.08
N ALA A 167 10.21 -14.37 -11.14
CA ALA A 167 10.86 -13.24 -11.80
C ALA A 167 9.93 -12.55 -12.82
N GLY A 168 10.18 -11.26 -13.07
CA GLY A 168 9.45 -10.47 -14.07
C GLY A 168 8.59 -9.38 -13.45
N SER A 169 7.76 -8.74 -14.28
CA SER A 169 6.75 -7.77 -13.84
C SER A 169 5.58 -8.46 -13.13
N MET A 170 4.82 -7.68 -12.38
CA MET A 170 3.55 -8.13 -11.79
C MET A 170 2.57 -8.59 -12.88
N ASP A 171 2.55 -7.90 -14.03
CA ASP A 171 1.72 -8.26 -15.19
C ASP A 171 1.95 -9.70 -15.71
N ASN A 172 3.14 -10.28 -15.50
CA ASN A 172 3.40 -11.67 -15.89
C ASN A 172 2.76 -12.69 -14.92
N GLY A 173 2.35 -12.24 -13.74
CA GLY A 173 1.68 -13.03 -12.72
C GLY A 173 0.18 -13.09 -12.94
N ASP A 174 -0.52 -12.00 -12.65
CA ASP A 174 -1.98 -11.89 -12.69
C ASP A 174 -2.54 -11.24 -13.97
N GLY A 175 -1.68 -10.71 -14.83
CA GLY A 175 -2.06 -10.12 -16.12
C GLY A 175 -2.09 -8.59 -16.10
N ILE A 176 -2.53 -8.01 -17.21
CA ILE A 176 -2.69 -6.55 -17.33
C ILE A 176 -4.11 -6.18 -16.92
N ALA A 177 -4.24 -5.30 -15.93
CA ALA A 177 -5.54 -4.77 -15.52
C ALA A 177 -6.21 -4.01 -16.67
N VAL A 178 -7.46 -4.37 -16.99
CA VAL A 178 -8.23 -3.79 -18.11
C VAL A 178 -9.27 -2.78 -17.62
N GLY A 179 -9.99 -3.12 -16.56
CA GLY A 179 -11.06 -2.28 -16.01
C GLY A 179 -11.55 -2.83 -14.68
N TRP A 180 -12.22 -1.99 -13.90
CA TRP A 180 -12.83 -2.39 -12.65
C TRP A 180 -14.24 -2.93 -12.89
N LEU A 181 -14.51 -4.15 -12.42
CA LEU A 181 -15.81 -4.81 -12.61
C LEU A 181 -16.92 -4.23 -11.72
N GLY A 182 -16.57 -3.48 -10.68
CA GLY A 182 -17.52 -2.93 -9.71
C GLY A 182 -17.38 -3.59 -8.34
N HIS A 183 -18.17 -3.11 -7.38
CA HIS A 183 -18.20 -3.61 -6.01
C HIS A 183 -19.29 -4.69 -5.83
N PRO A 184 -18.94 -5.99 -5.72
CA PRO A 184 -19.85 -7.03 -5.28
C PRO A 184 -20.34 -6.82 -3.84
N VAL A 185 -21.65 -6.85 -3.69
CA VAL A 185 -22.37 -6.97 -2.41
C VAL A 185 -23.02 -8.34 -2.39
N PHE A 186 -22.63 -9.17 -1.42
CA PHE A 186 -23.20 -10.49 -1.23
C PHE A 186 -24.38 -10.42 -0.27
N ARG A 187 -25.45 -11.17 -0.54
CA ARG A 187 -26.61 -11.26 0.36
C ARG A 187 -27.04 -12.71 0.56
N ASP A 188 -27.50 -13.05 1.76
CA ASP A 188 -28.22 -14.32 1.97
C ASP A 188 -29.66 -14.25 1.41
N LYS A 189 -30.38 -15.38 1.46
CA LYS A 189 -31.78 -15.44 1.02
C LYS A 189 -32.73 -14.57 1.86
N GLU A 190 -32.33 -14.21 3.08
CA GLU A 190 -33.04 -13.27 3.95
C GLU A 190 -32.74 -11.80 3.63
N GLY A 191 -31.75 -11.52 2.76
CA GLY A 191 -31.35 -10.20 2.30
C GLY A 191 -30.26 -9.53 3.16
N HIS A 192 -29.73 -10.21 4.16
CA HIS A 192 -28.64 -9.69 4.98
C HIS A 192 -27.34 -9.62 4.16
N GLU A 193 -26.64 -8.50 4.28
CA GLU A 193 -25.35 -8.31 3.63
C GLU A 193 -24.28 -9.18 4.27
N LEU A 194 -23.46 -9.80 3.42
CA LEU A 194 -22.37 -10.69 3.79
C LEU A 194 -21.03 -10.15 3.29
N PHE A 195 -19.99 -10.31 4.11
CA PHE A 195 -18.64 -9.84 3.85
C PHE A 195 -17.67 -11.00 3.70
N VAL A 196 -16.92 -11.01 2.61
CA VAL A 196 -15.87 -12.00 2.39
C VAL A 196 -14.68 -11.70 3.30
N ARG A 197 -14.22 -12.71 4.05
CA ARG A 197 -13.00 -12.57 4.85
C ARG A 197 -11.79 -12.45 3.91
N ARG A 198 -11.16 -11.27 3.91
CA ARG A 198 -9.95 -11.00 3.12
C ARG A 198 -8.78 -11.92 3.46
N MET A 199 -7.98 -12.28 2.46
CA MET A 199 -6.75 -13.05 2.64
C MET A 199 -5.70 -12.23 3.40
N PRO A 200 -5.19 -12.71 4.55
CA PRO A 200 -4.05 -12.08 5.20
C PRO A 200 -2.75 -12.33 4.42
N THR A 201 -1.79 -11.42 4.54
CA THR A 201 -0.53 -11.44 3.79
C THR A 201 0.24 -12.77 3.87
N PHE A 202 0.21 -13.47 5.01
CA PHE A 202 0.98 -14.69 5.23
C PHE A 202 0.47 -15.91 4.43
N PHE A 203 -0.80 -15.92 4.03
CA PHE A 203 -1.41 -17.11 3.44
C PHE A 203 -1.18 -17.16 1.93
N GLU A 204 -0.69 -18.30 1.44
CA GLU A 204 -0.67 -18.60 0.00
C GLU A 204 -2.04 -19.07 -0.51
N THR A 205 -2.75 -19.83 0.31
CA THR A 205 -4.14 -20.24 0.08
C THR A 205 -4.98 -19.86 1.30
N PHE A 206 -6.22 -19.43 1.07
CA PHE A 206 -7.11 -18.99 2.13
C PHE A 206 -8.54 -19.46 1.84
N PRO A 207 -9.27 -20.01 2.83
CA PRO A 207 -10.63 -20.48 2.60
C PRO A 207 -11.58 -19.31 2.36
N VAL A 208 -12.61 -19.57 1.55
CA VAL A 208 -13.72 -18.63 1.36
C VAL A 208 -14.70 -18.77 2.53
N VAL A 209 -14.81 -17.70 3.32
CA VAL A 209 -15.74 -17.58 4.44
C VAL A 209 -16.40 -16.21 4.37
N LEU A 210 -17.73 -16.21 4.47
CA LEU A 210 -18.55 -15.01 4.51
C LEU A 210 -19.11 -14.82 5.92
N VAL A 211 -19.02 -13.59 6.41
CA VAL A 211 -19.52 -13.18 7.73
C VAL A 211 -20.56 -12.08 7.59
N ASP A 212 -21.47 -11.96 8.55
CA ASP A 212 -22.35 -10.79 8.65
C ASP A 212 -21.62 -9.59 9.29
N GLY A 213 -22.35 -8.49 9.50
CA GLY A 213 -21.83 -7.28 10.14
C GLY A 213 -21.36 -7.45 11.58
N ASP A 214 -21.77 -8.53 12.27
CA ASP A 214 -21.34 -8.87 13.62
C ASP A 214 -20.14 -9.84 13.63
N GLY A 215 -19.65 -10.25 12.46
CA GLY A 215 -18.56 -11.19 12.31
C GLY A 215 -18.97 -12.66 12.48
N ILE A 216 -20.26 -12.97 12.47
CA ILE A 216 -20.77 -14.33 12.57
C ILE A 216 -20.71 -14.97 11.18
N VAL A 217 -20.18 -16.19 11.10
CA VAL A 217 -20.11 -16.95 9.84
C VAL A 217 -21.52 -17.28 9.35
N ARG A 218 -21.83 -16.89 8.11
CA ARG A 218 -23.13 -17.13 7.46
C ARG A 218 -23.04 -18.03 6.24
N ALA A 219 -21.95 -17.98 5.49
CA ALA A 219 -21.74 -18.85 4.34
C ALA A 219 -20.26 -19.22 4.16
N ASP A 220 -20.00 -20.36 3.53
CA ASP A 220 -18.66 -20.83 3.15
C ASP A 220 -18.65 -21.61 1.84
N VAL A 221 -17.44 -21.90 1.35
CA VAL A 221 -17.22 -22.93 0.32
C VAL A 221 -16.63 -24.16 1.00
N PRO A 222 -17.45 -25.21 1.29
CA PRO A 222 -17.02 -26.31 2.13
C PRO A 222 -16.05 -27.23 1.39
N PHE A 223 -14.96 -27.62 2.07
CA PHE A 223 -14.04 -28.62 1.53
C PHE A 223 -14.68 -30.02 1.46
N ARG A 224 -15.34 -30.46 2.53
CA ARG A 224 -16.15 -31.70 2.56
C ARG A 224 -17.63 -31.35 2.51
N ARG A 225 -18.35 -31.94 1.56
CA ARG A 225 -19.76 -31.63 1.32
C ARG A 225 -20.76 -32.45 2.15
N ALA A 226 -20.32 -33.56 2.75
CA ALA A 226 -21.21 -34.54 3.40
C ALA A 226 -22.05 -33.96 4.56
N GLU A 227 -21.51 -32.99 5.30
CA GLU A 227 -22.17 -32.35 6.44
C GLU A 227 -22.16 -30.82 6.30
N SER A 228 -22.12 -30.32 5.07
CA SER A 228 -22.19 -28.88 4.82
C SER A 228 -23.50 -28.29 5.36
N LYS A 229 -23.38 -27.16 6.04
CA LYS A 229 -24.53 -26.37 6.56
C LYS A 229 -24.57 -24.94 6.04
N TYR A 230 -23.44 -24.45 5.54
CA TYR A 230 -23.23 -23.04 5.18
C TYR A 230 -22.88 -22.87 3.71
N SER A 231 -23.13 -23.88 2.86
CA SER A 231 -22.80 -23.72 1.44
C SER A 231 -23.63 -22.63 0.80
N VAL A 232 -23.06 -21.97 -0.21
CA VAL A 232 -23.74 -20.99 -1.08
C VAL A 232 -25.13 -21.47 -1.51
N GLU A 233 -25.28 -22.75 -1.88
CA GLU A 233 -26.56 -23.34 -2.28
C GLU A 233 -27.59 -23.41 -1.15
N GLN A 234 -27.16 -23.77 0.07
CA GLN A 234 -28.06 -23.96 1.21
C GLN A 234 -28.52 -22.62 1.80
N VAL A 235 -27.60 -21.65 1.83
CA VAL A 235 -27.83 -20.30 2.33
C VAL A 235 -28.55 -19.45 1.27
N GLY A 236 -28.39 -19.79 -0.01
CA GLY A 236 -28.98 -19.04 -1.12
C GLY A 236 -28.29 -17.71 -1.35
N VAL A 237 -26.95 -17.70 -1.31
CA VAL A 237 -26.18 -16.46 -1.46
C VAL A 237 -26.29 -15.91 -2.88
N THR A 238 -26.59 -14.63 -3.00
CA THR A 238 -26.58 -13.87 -4.25
C THR A 238 -25.47 -12.82 -4.22
N VAL A 239 -25.12 -12.30 -5.39
CA VAL A 239 -24.20 -11.15 -5.52
C VAL A 239 -24.81 -10.12 -6.45
N GLU A 240 -24.68 -8.84 -6.09
CA GLU A 240 -25.07 -7.69 -6.89
C GLU A 240 -23.90 -6.71 -6.97
N PHE A 241 -23.61 -6.18 -8.16
CA PHE A 241 -22.47 -5.29 -8.39
C PHE A 241 -22.92 -3.83 -8.45
N TYR A 242 -22.10 -2.95 -7.89
CA TYR A 242 -22.29 -1.49 -7.92
C TYR A 242 -21.05 -0.76 -8.42
N GLY A 243 -21.22 0.18 -9.35
CA GLY A 243 -20.13 0.82 -10.08
C GLY A 243 -19.41 -0.14 -11.03
N GLY A 244 -18.40 0.38 -11.74
CA GLY A 244 -17.61 -0.41 -12.69
C GLY A 244 -18.42 -0.96 -13.87
N GLU A 245 -17.88 -1.99 -14.53
CA GLU A 245 -18.48 -2.58 -15.74
C GLU A 245 -19.78 -3.36 -15.47
N LEU A 246 -19.92 -3.99 -14.30
CA LEU A 246 -21.06 -4.83 -13.96
C LEU A 246 -22.12 -4.10 -13.12
N ASP A 247 -22.14 -2.77 -13.12
CA ASP A 247 -23.10 -2.00 -12.31
C ASP A 247 -24.56 -2.43 -12.56
N GLY A 248 -25.28 -2.72 -11.47
CA GLY A 248 -26.67 -3.17 -11.50
C GLY A 248 -26.88 -4.63 -11.95
N VAL A 249 -25.81 -5.39 -12.21
CA VAL A 249 -25.90 -6.81 -12.55
C VAL A 249 -25.96 -7.65 -11.27
N SER A 250 -26.87 -8.61 -11.24
CA SER A 250 -26.99 -9.58 -10.14
C SER A 250 -26.90 -11.02 -10.63
N TYR A 251 -26.31 -11.88 -9.80
CA TYR A 251 -26.20 -13.31 -10.03
C TYR A 251 -26.70 -14.09 -8.82
N ASN A 252 -27.40 -15.19 -9.10
CA ASN A 252 -27.93 -16.12 -8.11
C ASN A 252 -27.55 -17.59 -8.39
N ASP A 253 -26.91 -17.85 -9.54
CA ASP A 253 -26.34 -19.15 -9.86
C ASP A 253 -25.17 -19.44 -8.90
N PRO A 254 -25.23 -20.54 -8.11
CA PRO A 254 -24.18 -20.85 -7.14
C PRO A 254 -22.79 -21.02 -7.74
N ALA A 255 -22.67 -21.45 -9.01
CA ALA A 255 -21.37 -21.61 -9.65
C ALA A 255 -20.72 -20.24 -9.92
N THR A 256 -21.47 -19.30 -10.49
CA THR A 256 -21.02 -17.92 -10.73
C THR A 256 -20.75 -17.20 -9.42
N VAL A 257 -21.63 -17.30 -8.42
CA VAL A 257 -21.42 -16.67 -7.11
C VAL A 257 -20.12 -17.16 -6.46
N LYS A 258 -19.83 -18.47 -6.51
CA LYS A 258 -18.55 -19.02 -6.01
C LYS A 258 -17.34 -18.49 -6.75
N ASN A 259 -17.42 -18.40 -8.08
CA ASN A 259 -16.32 -17.83 -8.86
C ASN A 259 -16.04 -16.37 -8.45
N MET A 260 -17.09 -15.57 -8.19
CA MET A 260 -16.92 -14.18 -7.72
C MET A 260 -16.38 -14.07 -6.29
N LEU A 261 -16.47 -15.13 -5.48
CA LEU A 261 -15.87 -15.20 -4.15
C LEU A 261 -14.39 -15.59 -4.17
N ASP A 262 -13.95 -16.32 -5.20
CA ASP A 262 -12.58 -16.81 -5.36
C ASP A 262 -11.65 -15.76 -6.02
N VAL A 263 -12.20 -14.70 -6.62
CA VAL A 263 -11.39 -13.59 -7.11
C VAL A 263 -10.84 -12.83 -5.90
N PRO A 264 -9.51 -12.64 -5.77
CA PRO A 264 -8.92 -11.95 -4.63
C PRO A 264 -9.20 -10.44 -4.68
N ASN A 265 -10.47 -10.05 -4.48
CA ASN A 265 -11.03 -8.70 -4.51
C ASN A 265 -10.75 -7.91 -5.80
N TRP A 266 -11.80 -7.84 -6.63
CA TRP A 266 -12.07 -6.97 -7.80
C TRP A 266 -11.49 -7.39 -9.14
#